data_AF-A0AAW7KW80-F1
#
_entry.id   AF-A0AAW7KW80-F1
#
_cell.length_a   1.000
_cell.length_b   1.000
_cell.length_c   1.000
_cell.angle_alpha   90.00
_cell.angle_beta   90.00
_cell.angle_gamma   90.00
#
_symmetry.space_group_name_H-M   'P 1'
#
loop_
_entity.id
_entity.type
_entity.pdbx_description
1 polymer ?
#
loop_
_entity_poly.entity_id
_entity_poly.type
_entity_poly.pdbx_seq_one_letter_code
_entity_poly.pdbx_strand_id
1 'polypeptide(L)'
;MDYKFINVDIGTLTFAGLSVSIARKIAAIATIAIWVGVAVVFVMAGHKLDSDTWVETLALAMLVLSLLQYIAGKETIFSYVAEWLTRVTPLGVLYRHDKLIIDQARQQLLDIASHTEFERYLPYQKINPAIGTSENMRVIVIQKRGKLNTWVKETGNLKCLADLIYQIHLVEKLLYKDGLKTPKRVNHR
;
A
#
# COMPACT_ATOMS: atom_id res chain seq x y z
N MET A 1 21.23 16.57 27.72
CA MET A 1 21.54 16.22 26.31
C MET A 1 20.41 15.34 25.84
N ASP A 2 19.52 15.86 25.00
CA ASP A 2 18.30 15.14 24.59
C ASP A 2 18.63 14.05 23.58
N TYR A 3 18.66 12.81 24.07
CA TYR A 3 18.66 11.61 23.26
C TYR A 3 17.24 11.40 22.75
N LYS A 4 16.99 11.69 21.47
CA LYS A 4 15.70 11.42 20.84
C LYS A 4 15.78 10.02 20.23
N PHE A 5 15.16 9.05 20.89
CA PHE A 5 14.85 7.73 20.34
C PHE A 5 14.28 7.86 18.93
N ILE A 6 14.46 6.85 18.09
CA ILE A 6 13.59 6.76 16.92
C ILE A 6 12.16 6.61 17.46
N ASN A 7 11.43 7.72 17.44
CA ASN A 7 10.03 7.77 17.81
C ASN A 7 9.26 7.11 16.66
N VAL A 8 9.16 5.79 16.72
CA VAL A 8 8.45 5.01 15.71
C VAL A 8 7.14 4.52 16.29
N ASP A 9 6.06 4.74 15.55
CA ASP A 9 4.84 4.02 15.78
C ASP A 9 5.04 2.56 15.36
N ILE A 10 5.00 1.64 16.32
CA ILE A 10 5.13 0.19 16.09
C ILE A 10 4.03 -0.29 15.14
N GLY A 11 2.85 0.33 15.16
CA GLY A 11 1.78 0.06 14.21
C GLY A 11 2.21 0.30 12.76
N THR A 12 3.01 1.33 12.53
CA THR A 12 3.53 1.65 11.21
C THR A 12 4.62 0.68 10.73
N LEU A 13 5.50 0.23 11.63
CA LEU A 13 6.53 -0.77 11.31
C LEU A 13 5.94 -2.15 11.02
N THR A 14 4.85 -2.49 11.71
CA THR A 14 4.16 -3.77 11.56
C THR A 14 3.06 -3.73 10.49
N PHE A 15 2.83 -2.55 9.89
CA PHE A 15 1.72 -2.29 8.97
C PHE A 15 0.37 -2.72 9.57
N ALA A 16 0.15 -2.39 10.84
CA ALA A 16 -1.08 -2.66 11.57
C ALA A 16 -2.29 -2.07 10.82
N GLY A 17 -3.33 -2.89 10.65
CA GLY A 17 -4.53 -2.53 9.89
C GLY A 17 -4.55 -3.00 8.44
N LEU A 18 -3.46 -3.61 7.93
CA LEU A 18 -3.50 -4.34 6.67
C LEU A 18 -4.56 -5.44 6.70
N SER A 19 -5.30 -5.56 5.60
CA SER A 19 -6.28 -6.62 5.47
C SER A 19 -5.63 -8.00 5.50
N VAL A 20 -6.20 -8.89 6.32
CA VAL A 20 -5.75 -10.29 6.44
C VAL A 20 -6.10 -11.05 5.15
N SER A 21 -5.32 -12.09 4.82
CA SER A 21 -5.56 -12.97 3.66
C SER A 21 -7.01 -13.47 3.57
N ILE A 22 -7.64 -13.79 4.72
CA ILE A 22 -9.04 -14.23 4.78
C ILE A 22 -10.00 -13.09 4.38
N ALA A 23 -9.79 -11.87 4.88
CA ALA A 23 -10.59 -10.71 4.51
C ALA A 23 -10.49 -10.42 3.01
N ARG A 24 -9.29 -10.55 2.41
CA ARG A 24 -9.07 -10.42 0.96
C ARG A 24 -9.85 -11.47 0.18
N LYS A 25 -9.84 -12.73 0.62
CA LYS A 25 -10.61 -13.82 -0.02
C LYS A 25 -12.12 -13.57 0.05
N ILE A 26 -12.63 -13.17 1.23
CA ILE A 26 -14.05 -12.84 1.40
C ILE A 26 -14.44 -11.67 0.50
N ALA A 27 -13.65 -10.60 0.48
CA ALA A 27 -13.91 -9.44 -0.37
C ALA A 27 -13.89 -9.79 -1.86
N ALA A 28 -12.98 -10.68 -2.30
CA ALA A 28 -12.92 -11.18 -3.66
C ALA A 28 -14.18 -11.99 -4.02
N ILE A 29 -14.58 -12.94 -3.17
CA ILE A 29 -15.79 -13.75 -3.36
C ILE A 29 -17.04 -12.85 -3.40
N ALA A 30 -17.16 -11.90 -2.47
CA ALA A 30 -18.27 -10.95 -2.45
C ALA A 30 -18.30 -10.09 -3.71
N THR A 31 -17.13 -9.65 -4.20
CA THR A 31 -17.04 -8.89 -5.45
C THR A 31 -17.48 -9.73 -6.65
N ILE A 32 -17.03 -10.99 -6.74
CA ILE A 32 -17.47 -11.91 -7.80
C ILE A 32 -18.99 -12.16 -7.72
N ALA A 33 -19.52 -12.39 -6.51
CA ALA A 33 -20.95 -12.60 -6.30
C ALA A 33 -21.78 -11.38 -6.73
N ILE A 34 -21.30 -10.15 -6.46
CA ILE A 34 -21.94 -8.92 -6.95
C ILE A 34 -21.95 -8.90 -8.48
N TRP A 35 -20.82 -9.21 -9.13
CA TRP A 35 -20.75 -9.23 -10.60
C TRP A 35 -21.67 -10.28 -11.22
N VAL A 36 -21.70 -11.49 -10.65
CA VAL A 36 -22.61 -12.56 -11.09
C VAL A 36 -24.06 -12.14 -10.89
N GLY A 37 -24.40 -11.56 -9.73
CA GLY A 37 -25.76 -11.07 -9.45
C GLY A 37 -26.19 -9.98 -10.43
N VAL A 38 -25.32 -9.01 -10.71
CA VAL A 38 -25.55 -7.95 -11.70
C VAL A 38 -25.77 -8.55 -13.09
N ALA A 39 -24.92 -9.49 -13.52
CA ALA A 39 -25.07 -10.16 -14.81
C ALA A 39 -26.38 -10.94 -14.93
N VAL A 40 -26.77 -11.68 -13.88
CA VAL A 40 -28.05 -12.42 -13.85
C VAL A 40 -29.24 -11.47 -13.94
N VAL A 41 -29.22 -10.35 -13.20
CA VAL A 41 -30.26 -9.32 -13.28
C VAL A 41 -30.34 -8.71 -14.68
N PHE A 42 -29.20 -8.43 -15.32
CA PHE A 42 -29.19 -7.93 -16.70
C PHE A 42 -29.74 -8.94 -17.71
N VAL A 43 -29.40 -10.23 -17.58
CA VAL A 43 -29.94 -11.29 -18.44
C VAL A 43 -31.45 -11.45 -18.23
N MET A 44 -31.91 -11.50 -16.98
CA MET A 44 -33.35 -11.58 -16.67
C MET A 44 -34.12 -10.35 -17.14
N ALA A 45 -33.55 -9.15 -16.98
CA ALA A 45 -34.12 -7.92 -17.51
C ALA A 45 -34.21 -7.98 -19.04
N GLY A 46 -33.15 -8.41 -19.72
CA GLY A 46 -33.12 -8.61 -21.17
C GLY A 46 -34.21 -9.55 -21.65
N HIS A 47 -34.36 -10.72 -21.04
CA HIS A 47 -35.42 -11.67 -21.41
C HIS A 47 -36.84 -11.15 -21.15
N LYS A 48 -37.03 -10.31 -20.12
CA LYS A 48 -38.33 -9.67 -19.86
C LYS A 48 -38.63 -8.54 -20.86
N LEU A 49 -37.57 -7.89 -21.33
CA LEU A 49 -37.58 -6.74 -22.24
C LEU A 49 -37.61 -7.15 -23.73
N ASP A 50 -37.25 -8.39 -24.08
CA ASP A 50 -37.39 -8.98 -25.44
C ASP A 50 -38.85 -8.99 -25.97
N SER A 51 -39.82 -8.62 -25.12
CA SER A 51 -41.21 -8.42 -25.52
C SER A 51 -41.52 -7.01 -26.05
N ASP A 52 -40.59 -6.05 -25.94
CA ASP A 52 -40.77 -4.64 -26.32
C ASP A 52 -39.70 -4.15 -27.33
N THR A 53 -40.13 -3.72 -28.50
CA THR A 53 -39.29 -3.16 -29.60
C THR A 53 -38.48 -1.92 -29.21
N TRP A 54 -38.81 -1.27 -28.10
CA TRP A 54 -38.08 -0.12 -27.58
C TRP A 54 -36.68 -0.45 -27.08
N VAL A 55 -36.44 -1.72 -26.69
CA VAL A 55 -35.21 -2.16 -26.03
C VAL A 55 -34.06 -2.26 -27.01
N GLU A 56 -34.32 -2.77 -28.21
CA GLU A 56 -33.35 -2.78 -29.31
C GLU A 56 -32.93 -1.36 -29.68
N THR A 57 -33.90 -0.45 -29.77
CA THR A 57 -33.65 0.97 -30.09
C THR A 57 -32.80 1.64 -29.01
N LEU A 58 -33.07 1.34 -27.73
CA LEU A 58 -32.35 1.90 -26.60
C LEU A 58 -30.92 1.32 -26.48
N ALA A 59 -30.75 0.01 -26.74
CA ALA A 59 -29.45 -0.65 -26.80
C ALA A 59 -28.58 -0.11 -27.94
N LEU A 60 -29.18 0.11 -29.12
CA LEU A 60 -28.49 0.68 -30.27
C LEU A 60 -28.09 2.15 -30.01
N ALA A 61 -28.98 2.94 -29.38
CA ALA A 61 -28.68 4.30 -28.97
C ALA A 61 -27.52 4.36 -27.96
N MET A 62 -27.50 3.47 -26.97
CA MET A 62 -26.40 3.34 -25.99
C MET A 62 -25.08 2.97 -26.67
N LEU A 63 -25.10 2.03 -27.62
CA LEU A 63 -23.91 1.66 -28.39
C LEU A 63 -23.39 2.83 -29.22
N VAL A 64 -24.25 3.53 -29.95
CA VAL A 64 -23.88 4.71 -30.77
C VAL A 64 -23.34 5.83 -29.90
N LEU A 65 -23.97 6.14 -28.75
CA LEU A 65 -23.47 7.14 -27.81
C LEU A 65 -22.09 6.76 -27.26
N SER A 66 -21.89 5.50 -26.91
CA SER A 66 -20.60 5.00 -26.41
C SER A 66 -19.49 5.10 -27.46
N LEU A 67 -19.83 4.88 -28.73
CA LEU A 67 -18.92 4.97 -29.87
C LEU A 67 -18.54 6.43 -30.16
N LEU A 68 -19.52 7.34 -30.15
CA LEU A 68 -19.30 8.78 -30.29
C LEU A 68 -18.40 9.34 -29.17
N GLN A 69 -18.62 8.90 -27.93
CA GLN A 69 -17.79 9.31 -26.81
C GLN A 69 -16.37 8.75 -26.89
N TYR A 70 -16.20 7.51 -27.35
CA TYR A 70 -14.87 6.94 -27.60
C TYR A 70 -14.10 7.74 -28.66
N ILE A 71 -14.77 8.17 -29.73
CA ILE A 71 -14.15 9.01 -30.77
C ILE A 71 -13.78 10.39 -30.23
N ALA A 72 -14.63 10.99 -29.39
CA ALA A 72 -14.43 12.34 -28.85
C ALA A 72 -13.41 12.40 -27.69
N GLY A 73 -13.37 11.38 -26.83
CA GLY A 73 -12.61 11.41 -25.57
C GLY A 73 -11.64 10.25 -25.35
N LYS A 74 -11.53 9.29 -26.29
CA LYS A 74 -10.76 8.03 -26.18
C LYS A 74 -11.15 7.12 -25.02
N GLU A 75 -12.17 7.47 -24.25
CA GLU A 75 -12.66 6.73 -23.09
C GLU A 75 -14.16 6.43 -23.26
N THR A 76 -14.60 5.24 -22.84
CA THR A 76 -16.00 4.80 -22.99
C THR A 76 -16.77 4.99 -21.69
N ILE A 77 -18.10 5.15 -21.76
CA ILE A 77 -18.96 5.16 -20.56
C ILE A 77 -18.71 3.90 -19.71
N PHE A 78 -18.49 2.77 -20.37
CA PHE A 78 -18.17 1.51 -19.72
C PHE A 78 -16.88 1.55 -18.90
N SER A 79 -15.86 2.30 -19.32
CA SER A 79 -14.64 2.46 -18.51
C SER A 79 -14.91 3.28 -17.25
N TYR A 80 -15.70 4.35 -17.33
CA TYR A 80 -16.11 5.13 -16.15
C TYR A 80 -16.94 4.31 -15.17
N VAL A 81 -17.90 3.53 -15.67
CA VAL A 81 -18.74 2.66 -14.84
C VAL A 81 -17.89 1.55 -14.21
N ALA A 82 -16.96 0.96 -14.95
CA ALA A 82 -16.02 -0.04 -14.42
C ALA A 82 -15.09 0.56 -13.35
N GLU A 83 -14.56 1.76 -13.56
CA GLU A 83 -13.77 2.47 -12.54
C GLU A 83 -14.58 2.79 -11.28
N TRP A 84 -15.82 3.22 -11.44
CA TRP A 84 -16.69 3.49 -10.31
C TRP A 84 -17.04 2.21 -9.55
N LEU A 85 -17.37 1.13 -10.26
CA LEU A 85 -17.65 -0.18 -9.67
C LEU A 85 -16.43 -0.76 -8.95
N THR A 86 -15.25 -0.70 -9.55
CA THR A 86 -14.01 -1.12 -8.91
C THR A 86 -13.68 -0.28 -7.67
N ARG A 87 -14.18 0.95 -7.55
CA ARG A 87 -14.09 1.72 -6.30
C ARG A 87 -15.08 1.18 -5.25
N VAL A 88 -16.33 0.96 -5.61
CA VAL A 88 -17.40 0.65 -4.62
C VAL A 88 -17.38 -0.82 -4.16
N THR A 89 -16.84 -1.74 -4.96
CA THR A 89 -16.77 -3.16 -4.59
C THR A 89 -15.98 -3.40 -3.29
N PRO A 90 -16.35 -4.43 -2.49
CA PRO A 90 -15.64 -4.76 -1.26
C PRO A 90 -14.13 -4.92 -1.44
N LEU A 91 -13.70 -5.54 -2.55
CA LEU A 91 -12.28 -5.71 -2.87
C LEU A 91 -11.59 -4.36 -3.15
N GLY A 92 -12.26 -3.46 -3.87
CA GLY A 92 -11.77 -2.13 -4.18
C GLY A 92 -11.63 -1.21 -2.97
N VAL A 93 -12.59 -1.27 -2.05
CA VAL A 93 -12.51 -0.56 -0.76
C VAL A 93 -11.34 -1.09 0.06
N LEU A 94 -11.20 -2.41 0.16
CA LEU A 94 -10.12 -3.05 0.91
C LEU A 94 -8.73 -2.69 0.35
N TYR A 95 -8.59 -2.71 -0.97
CA TYR A 95 -7.34 -2.35 -1.64
C TYR A 95 -6.95 -0.89 -1.39
N ARG A 96 -7.92 0.04 -1.45
CA ARG A 96 -7.65 1.46 -1.17
C ARG A 96 -7.25 1.70 0.27
N HIS A 97 -7.92 1.04 1.21
CA HIS A 97 -7.56 1.10 2.63
C HIS A 97 -6.13 0.59 2.86
N ASP A 98 -5.79 -0.61 2.35
CA ASP A 98 -4.44 -1.17 2.46
C ASP A 98 -3.39 -0.25 1.83
N LYS A 99 -3.70 0.35 0.67
CA LYS A 99 -2.81 1.31 0.00
C LYS A 99 -2.55 2.54 0.85
N LEU A 100 -3.57 3.11 1.49
CA LEU A 100 -3.40 4.27 2.38
C LEU A 100 -2.48 3.95 3.55
N ILE A 101 -2.63 2.79 4.18
CA ILE A 101 -1.75 2.34 5.27
C ILE A 101 -0.30 2.21 4.78
N ILE A 102 -0.09 1.59 3.62
CA ILE A 102 1.25 1.43 3.03
C ILE A 102 1.86 2.80 2.69
N ASP A 103 1.07 3.72 2.13
CA ASP A 103 1.54 5.05 1.75
C ASP A 103 1.91 5.89 2.98
N GLN A 104 1.10 5.85 4.03
CA GLN A 104 1.40 6.46 5.33
C GLN A 104 2.66 5.86 5.94
N ALA A 105 2.79 4.53 5.94
CA ALA A 105 3.97 3.86 6.45
C ALA A 105 5.23 4.23 5.67
N ARG A 106 5.14 4.30 4.34
CA ARG A 106 6.24 4.76 3.49
C ARG A 106 6.70 6.16 3.86
N GLN A 107 5.76 7.10 4.05
CA GLN A 107 6.10 8.47 4.42
C GLN A 107 6.84 8.53 5.77
N GLN A 108 6.31 7.85 6.79
CA GLN A 108 6.93 7.85 8.11
C GLN A 108 8.31 7.17 8.13
N LEU A 109 8.47 6.03 7.44
CA LEU A 109 9.74 5.32 7.38
C LEU A 109 10.80 6.11 6.60
N LEU A 110 10.40 6.83 5.55
CA LEU A 110 11.29 7.73 4.82
C LEU A 110 11.68 8.94 5.66
N ASP A 111 10.76 9.52 6.43
CA ASP A 111 11.05 10.60 7.37
C ASP A 111 12.04 10.16 8.47
N ILE A 112 11.86 8.96 9.01
CA ILE A 112 12.84 8.37 9.93
C ILE A 112 14.21 8.23 9.26
N ALA A 113 14.23 7.72 8.03
CA ALA A 113 15.45 7.51 7.28
C ALA A 113 16.14 8.81 6.83
N SER A 114 15.44 9.94 6.71
CA SER A 114 16.08 11.22 6.43
C SER A 114 16.77 11.83 7.65
N HIS A 115 16.35 11.44 8.86
CA HIS A 115 16.88 11.97 10.12
C HIS A 115 17.82 11.00 10.86
N THR A 116 17.96 9.77 10.36
CA THR A 116 18.77 8.72 11.00
C THR A 116 19.70 8.07 9.98
N GLU A 117 21.02 8.18 10.18
CA GLU A 117 22.01 7.43 9.41
C GLU A 117 22.09 5.98 9.91
N PHE A 118 21.56 5.02 9.15
CA PHE A 118 21.52 3.61 9.59
C PHE A 118 22.91 2.98 9.72
N GLU A 119 23.90 3.47 8.98
CA GLU A 119 25.30 3.02 9.07
C GLU A 119 25.86 3.13 10.50
N ARG A 120 25.39 4.11 11.29
CA ARG A 120 25.79 4.29 12.70
C ARG A 120 25.37 3.14 13.61
N TYR A 121 24.43 2.32 13.17
CA TYR A 121 23.93 1.20 13.96
C TYR A 121 24.62 -0.14 13.64
N LEU A 122 25.48 -0.19 12.62
CA LEU A 122 26.26 -1.39 12.28
C LEU A 122 27.11 -1.94 13.44
N PRO A 123 27.77 -1.12 14.28
CA PRO A 123 28.53 -1.66 15.42
C PRO A 123 27.66 -2.46 16.40
N TYR A 124 26.36 -2.19 16.48
CA TYR A 124 25.42 -2.91 17.33
C TYR A 124 24.95 -4.25 16.76
N GLN A 125 25.47 -4.66 15.59
CA GLN A 125 25.25 -6.03 15.08
C GLN A 125 25.72 -7.12 16.06
N LYS A 126 26.68 -6.79 16.94
CA LYS A 126 27.13 -7.70 18.01
C LYS A 126 26.06 -7.93 19.08
N ILE A 127 25.16 -6.96 19.27
CA ILE A 127 24.03 -7.03 20.21
C ILE A 127 22.80 -7.61 19.50
N ASN A 128 22.54 -7.14 18.28
CA ASN A 128 21.45 -7.63 17.44
C ASN A 128 21.98 -8.00 16.03
N PRO A 129 22.32 -9.27 15.78
CA PRO A 129 22.83 -9.74 14.49
C PRO A 129 21.89 -9.46 13.32
N ALA A 130 20.59 -9.27 13.59
CA ALA A 130 19.61 -8.95 12.55
C ALA A 130 19.95 -7.65 11.80
N ILE A 131 20.64 -6.68 12.43
CA ILE A 131 21.09 -5.45 11.77
C ILE A 131 22.09 -5.73 10.63
N GLY A 132 22.94 -6.75 10.80
CA GLY A 132 24.01 -7.09 9.86
C GLY A 132 23.60 -8.05 8.73
N THR A 133 22.31 -8.38 8.59
CA THR A 133 21.85 -9.29 7.52
C THR A 133 22.05 -8.66 6.14
N SER A 134 22.20 -9.49 5.11
CA SER A 134 22.41 -9.04 3.72
C SER A 134 21.31 -8.07 3.24
N GLU A 135 20.07 -8.32 3.64
CA GLU A 135 18.92 -7.47 3.32
C GLU A 135 19.03 -6.09 3.99
N ASN A 136 19.38 -6.05 5.27
CA ASN A 136 19.53 -4.80 6.02
C ASN A 136 20.76 -4.01 5.56
N MET A 137 21.86 -4.69 5.23
CA MET A 137 23.02 -4.07 4.59
C MET A 137 22.65 -3.43 3.25
N ARG A 138 21.77 -4.07 2.46
CA ARG A 138 21.26 -3.47 1.21
C ARG A 138 20.50 -2.17 1.49
N VAL A 139 19.64 -2.13 2.51
CA VAL A 139 18.93 -0.90 2.91
C VAL A 139 19.91 0.22 3.26
N ILE A 140 20.94 -0.07 4.06
CA ILE A 140 21.97 0.90 4.47
C ILE A 140 22.73 1.45 3.25
N VAL A 141 23.15 0.57 2.32
CA VAL A 141 23.83 0.97 1.09
C VAL A 141 22.93 1.84 0.21
N ILE A 142 21.64 1.50 0.10
CA ILE A 142 20.68 2.27 -0.71
C ILE A 142 20.40 3.65 -0.09
N GLN A 143 20.31 3.74 1.24
CA GLN A 143 20.20 5.02 1.95
C GLN A 143 21.42 5.89 1.68
N LYS A 144 22.63 5.33 1.81
CA LYS A 144 23.90 6.04 1.54
C LYS A 144 24.00 6.57 0.11
N ARG A 145 23.40 5.86 -0.85
CA ARG A 145 23.32 6.27 -2.26
C ARG A 145 22.24 7.32 -2.54
N GLY A 146 21.45 7.73 -1.55
CA GLY A 146 20.35 8.68 -1.72
C GLY A 146 19.18 8.14 -2.56
N LYS A 147 19.09 6.82 -2.78
CA LYS A 147 18.09 6.19 -3.66
C LYS A 147 16.91 5.57 -2.90
N LEU A 148 16.82 5.82 -1.60
CA LEU A 148 15.85 5.15 -0.73
C LEU A 148 14.40 5.38 -1.16
N ASN A 149 14.03 6.63 -1.48
CA ASN A 149 12.66 6.99 -1.92
C ASN A 149 12.21 6.21 -3.16
N THR A 150 13.07 6.07 -4.16
CA THR A 150 12.76 5.30 -5.37
C THR A 150 12.72 3.80 -5.09
N TRP A 151 13.60 3.31 -4.21
CA TRP A 151 13.74 1.89 -3.90
C TRP A 151 12.54 1.33 -3.12
N VAL A 152 11.99 2.10 -2.18
CA VAL A 152 10.82 1.70 -1.36
C VAL A 152 9.46 1.84 -2.07
N LYS A 153 9.46 2.14 -3.37
CA LYS A 153 8.23 2.04 -4.19
C LYS A 153 7.73 0.60 -4.23
N GLU A 154 8.65 -0.36 -4.27
CA GLU A 154 8.34 -1.78 -4.14
C GLU A 154 8.02 -2.12 -2.68
N THR A 155 6.88 -2.79 -2.44
CA THR A 155 6.41 -3.14 -1.09
C THR A 155 7.37 -4.06 -0.34
N GLY A 156 8.05 -4.98 -1.05
CA GLY A 156 9.07 -5.85 -0.45
C GLY A 156 10.25 -5.05 0.10
N ASN A 157 10.72 -4.04 -0.64
CA ASN A 157 11.81 -3.17 -0.20
C ASN A 157 11.39 -2.25 0.96
N LEU A 158 10.13 -1.79 0.94
CA LEU A 158 9.56 -1.04 2.06
C LEU A 158 9.53 -1.89 3.35
N LYS A 159 9.18 -3.19 3.24
CA LYS A 159 9.24 -4.12 4.36
C LYS A 159 10.67 -4.27 4.89
N CYS A 160 11.68 -4.44 4.03
CA CYS A 160 13.07 -4.51 4.48
C CYS A 160 13.51 -3.24 5.23
N LEU A 161 13.06 -2.06 4.78
CA LEU A 161 13.31 -0.81 5.51
C LEU A 161 12.63 -0.80 6.88
N ALA A 162 11.36 -1.22 6.95
CA ALA A 162 10.62 -1.33 8.19
C ALA A 162 11.30 -2.30 9.17
N ASP A 163 11.72 -3.47 8.68
CA ASP A 163 12.41 -4.48 9.47
C ASP A 163 13.72 -3.93 10.04
N LEU A 164 14.54 -3.24 9.24
CA LEU A 164 15.77 -2.59 9.74
C LEU A 164 15.47 -1.56 10.83
N ILE A 165 14.51 -0.66 10.61
CA ILE A 165 14.14 0.37 11.58
C ILE A 165 13.63 -0.28 12.88
N TYR A 166 12.87 -1.37 12.80
CA TYR A 166 12.42 -2.14 13.96
C TYR A 166 13.60 -2.76 14.71
N GLN A 167 14.57 -3.38 14.02
CA GLN A 167 15.76 -3.93 14.67
C GLN A 167 16.61 -2.85 15.36
N ILE A 168 16.72 -1.67 14.75
CA ILE A 168 17.37 -0.52 15.36
C ILE A 168 16.61 -0.07 16.62
N HIS A 169 15.29 0.05 16.54
CA HIS A 169 14.45 0.41 17.68
C HIS A 169 14.62 -0.56 18.86
N LEU A 170 14.70 -1.88 18.59
CA LEU A 170 14.98 -2.88 19.64
C LEU A 170 16.33 -2.65 20.31
N VAL A 171 17.37 -2.33 19.54
CA VAL A 171 18.71 -2.02 20.09
C VAL A 171 18.66 -0.75 20.94
N GLU A 172 18.00 0.30 20.48
CA GLU A 172 17.88 1.54 21.26
C GLU A 172 17.15 1.31 22.60
N LYS A 173 16.08 0.50 22.58
CA LYS A 173 15.34 0.12 23.78
C LYS A 173 16.19 -0.67 24.77
N LEU A 174 17.03 -1.59 24.28
CA LEU A 174 17.97 -2.35 25.11
C LEU A 174 19.04 -1.43 25.72
N LEU A 175 19.69 -0.60 24.90
CA LEU A 175 20.71 0.34 25.36
C LEU A 175 20.19 1.30 26.43
N TYR A 176 18.95 1.78 26.26
CA TYR A 176 18.31 2.63 27.27
C TYR A 176 18.08 1.92 28.59
N LYS A 177 17.58 0.68 28.53
CA LYS A 177 17.33 -0.14 29.72
C LYS A 177 18.62 -0.39 30.53
N ASP A 178 19.74 -0.53 29.83
CA ASP A 178 21.05 -0.79 30.41
C ASP A 178 21.85 0.50 30.75
N GLY A 179 21.26 1.69 30.57
CA GLY A 179 21.90 2.98 30.85
C GLY A 179 23.05 3.35 29.89
N LEU A 180 23.15 2.67 28.74
CA LEU A 180 24.18 2.87 27.73
C LEU A 180 23.78 3.95 26.72
N LYS A 181 24.75 4.74 26.25
CA LYS A 181 24.51 5.84 25.29
C LYS A 181 24.21 5.29 23.89
N THR A 182 23.11 5.73 23.30
CA THR A 182 22.76 5.52 21.89
C THR A 182 23.53 6.50 20.97
N PRO A 183 23.69 6.18 19.66
CA PRO A 183 24.36 7.08 18.73
C PRO A 183 23.55 8.37 18.53
N LYS A 184 24.22 9.54 18.47
CA LYS A 184 23.56 10.85 18.31
C LYS A 184 22.94 10.99 16.91
N ARG A 185 21.70 11.52 16.82
CA ARG A 185 21.12 12.06 15.57
C ARG A 185 21.85 13.34 15.14
N VAL A 186 21.96 13.58 13.83
CA VAL A 186 22.40 14.86 13.27
C VAL A 186 21.17 15.74 13.12
N ASN A 187 21.14 16.89 13.79
CA ASN A 187 20.19 17.95 13.46
C ASN A 187 20.72 18.67 12.22
N HIS A 188 20.13 18.42 11.05
CA HIS A 188 20.25 19.36 9.95
C HIS A 188 19.29 20.53 10.25
N ARG A 189 19.87 21.61 10.76
CA ARG A 189 19.27 22.95 10.68
C ARG A 189 19.42 23.47 9.25
#